data_AF-A0A498LT93-F1
#
_entry.id   AF-A0A498LT93-F1
#
_cell.length_a   1.000
_cell.length_b   1.000
_cell.length_c   1.000
_cell.angle_alpha   90.00
_cell.angle_beta   90.00
_cell.angle_gamma   90.00
#
_symmetry.space_group_name_H-M   'P 1'
#
loop_
_entity.id
_entity.type
_entity.pdbx_description
1 polymer ?
#
loop_
_entity_poly.entity_id
_entity_poly.type
_entity_poly.pdbx_seq_one_letter_code
_entity_poly.pdbx_strand_id
1 'polypeptide(L)'
;MSEAVDVAHRLGRPVAGRTRAIIILFVLRWVRDVIWKNAENSDYLKECKLRFGEDLTNEEKASRALLWPYVQKAHNEGKKAYFIGSKAYIDGREIVPEKMDTT
;
A
#
# COMPACT_ATOMS: atom_id res chain seq x y z
N MET A 1 -12.57 -26.80 0.72
CA MET A 1 -11.76 -25.57 0.64
C MET A 1 -12.69 -24.42 0.95
N SER A 2 -12.49 -23.70 2.06
CA SER A 2 -13.20 -22.43 2.26
C SER A 2 -12.73 -21.47 1.17
N GLU A 3 -13.66 -20.87 0.43
CA GLU A 3 -13.32 -19.82 -0.53
C GLU A 3 -12.54 -18.72 0.19
N ALA A 4 -11.33 -18.41 -0.30
CA ALA A 4 -10.44 -17.49 0.40
C ALA A 4 -10.80 -16.01 0.17
N VAL A 5 -11.67 -15.76 -0.82
CA VAL A 5 -12.20 -14.46 -1.20
C VAL A 5 -13.68 -14.44 -0.86
N ASP A 6 -14.10 -13.41 -0.13
CA ASP A 6 -15.51 -13.17 0.20
C ASP A 6 -16.19 -12.37 -0.91
N VAL A 7 -15.56 -11.25 -1.30
CA VAL A 7 -16.10 -10.34 -2.32
C VAL A 7 -14.97 -9.88 -3.24
N ALA A 8 -15.24 -9.84 -4.54
CA ALA A 8 -14.39 -9.16 -5.51
C ALA A 8 -15.25 -8.38 -6.51
N HIS A 9 -15.04 -7.06 -6.61
CA HIS A 9 -15.79 -6.24 -7.57
C HIS A 9 -14.99 -5.04 -8.07
N ARG A 10 -15.42 -4.50 -9.23
CA ARG A 10 -14.80 -3.32 -9.85
C ARG A 10 -15.25 -2.05 -9.12
N LEU A 11 -14.31 -1.21 -8.74
CA LEU A 11 -14.58 0.08 -8.09
C LEU A 11 -14.99 1.15 -9.12
N GLY A 12 -16.08 1.85 -8.81
CA GLY A 12 -16.55 3.02 -9.57
C GLY A 12 -17.21 2.70 -10.91
N ARG A 13 -17.61 3.77 -11.61
CA ARG A 13 -18.26 3.69 -12.93
C ARG A 13 -17.24 3.46 -14.03
N PRO A 14 -17.58 2.72 -15.11
CA PRO A 14 -16.72 2.60 -16.28
C PRO A 14 -16.42 3.97 -16.90
N VAL A 15 -15.16 4.21 -17.26
CA VAL A 15 -14.71 5.40 -17.97
C VAL A 15 -13.87 4.96 -19.16
N ALA A 16 -14.13 5.50 -20.35
CA ALA A 16 -13.41 5.15 -21.57
C ALA A 16 -11.89 5.35 -21.39
N GLY A 17 -11.10 4.36 -21.82
CA GLY A 17 -9.63 4.41 -21.71
C GLY A 17 -9.06 4.17 -20.30
N ARG A 18 -9.89 3.91 -19.27
CA ARG A 18 -9.41 3.67 -17.90
C ARG A 18 -9.86 2.30 -17.36
N THR A 19 -8.90 1.44 -17.07
CA THR A 19 -9.14 0.19 -16.34
C THR A 19 -9.54 0.49 -14.89
N ARG A 20 -10.69 -0.01 -14.46
CA ARG A 20 -11.18 0.11 -13.07
C ARG A 20 -10.37 -0.79 -12.13
N ALA A 21 -10.05 -0.28 -10.95
CA ALA A 21 -9.50 -1.11 -9.87
C ALA A 21 -10.52 -2.19 -9.44
N ILE A 22 -10.01 -3.29 -8.90
CA ILE A 22 -10.83 -4.33 -8.25
C ILE A 22 -10.55 -4.23 -6.76
N ILE A 23 -11.59 -4.15 -5.94
CA ILE A 23 -11.47 -4.35 -4.50
C ILE A 23 -11.74 -5.82 -4.20
N ILE A 24 -10.89 -6.41 -3.35
CA ILE A 24 -11.00 -7.80 -2.95
C ILE A 24 -11.05 -7.84 -1.43
N LEU A 25 -12.15 -8.35 -0.89
CA LEU A 25 -12.29 -8.68 0.52
C LEU A 25 -11.92 -10.16 0.69
N PHE A 26 -10.86 -10.42 1.46
CA PHE A 26 -10.45 -11.78 1.80
C PHE A 26 -11.17 -12.25 3.05
N VAL A 27 -11.59 -13.52 3.08
CA VAL A 27 -12.17 -14.14 4.27
C VAL A 27 -11.14 -14.22 5.41
N LEU A 28 -9.88 -14.46 5.05
CA LEU A 28 -8.79 -14.67 6.00
C LEU A 28 -7.62 -13.71 5.72
N ARG A 29 -7.23 -12.95 6.76
CA ARG A 29 -6.13 -11.98 6.68
C ARG A 29 -4.81 -12.59 6.23
N TRP A 30 -4.48 -13.80 6.70
CA TRP A 30 -3.22 -14.45 6.35
C TRP A 30 -3.13 -14.77 4.86
N VAL A 31 -4.26 -15.05 4.19
CA VAL A 31 -4.28 -15.29 2.73
C VAL A 31 -3.90 -14.02 1.99
N ARG A 32 -4.51 -12.88 2.37
CA ARG A 32 -4.16 -11.57 1.83
C ARG A 32 -2.66 -11.29 2.00
N ASP A 33 -2.13 -11.52 3.19
CA ASP A 33 -0.73 -11.20 3.52
C ASP A 33 0.26 -12.08 2.73
N VAL A 34 -0.06 -13.37 2.53
CA VAL A 34 0.72 -14.27 1.66
C VAL A 34 0.68 -13.80 0.20
N ILE A 35 -0.50 -13.47 -0.33
CA ILE A 35 -0.62 -12.94 -1.70
C ILE A 35 0.19 -11.66 -1.86
N TRP A 36 0.10 -10.74 -0.88
CA TRP A 36 0.83 -9.48 -0.90
C TRP A 36 2.34 -9.68 -0.99
N LYS A 37 2.88 -10.54 -0.12
CA LYS A 37 4.32 -10.83 -0.05
C LYS A 37 4.83 -11.41 -1.37
N ASN A 38 4.04 -12.27 -2.01
CA ASN A 38 4.41 -12.86 -3.30
C ASN A 38 4.23 -11.88 -4.47
N ALA A 39 3.27 -10.96 -4.38
CA ALA A 39 2.98 -10.00 -5.43
C ALA A 39 4.13 -9.01 -5.68
N GLU A 40 4.85 -8.59 -4.64
CA GLU A 40 5.96 -7.63 -4.74
C GLU A 40 7.05 -8.09 -5.73
N ASN A 41 7.30 -9.40 -5.79
CA ASN A 41 8.35 -9.99 -6.63
C ASN A 41 7.81 -10.79 -7.82
N SER A 42 6.52 -10.66 -8.14
CA SER A 42 5.92 -11.40 -9.27
C SER A 42 6.27 -10.76 -10.61
N ASP A 43 7.01 -11.48 -11.45
CA ASP A 43 7.34 -11.04 -12.81
C ASP A 43 6.08 -10.86 -13.68
N TYR A 44 5.13 -11.80 -13.57
CA TYR A 44 3.84 -11.72 -14.26
C TYR A 44 3.10 -10.41 -13.97
N LEU A 45 3.00 -10.00 -12.70
CA LEU A 45 2.32 -8.75 -12.33
C LEU A 45 3.07 -7.53 -12.88
N LYS A 46 4.40 -7.53 -12.86
CA LYS A 46 5.23 -6.45 -13.41
C LYS A 46 5.04 -6.33 -14.92
N GLU A 47 5.12 -7.44 -15.65
CA GLU A 47 4.90 -7.48 -17.11
C GLU A 47 3.50 -7.00 -17.50
N CYS A 48 2.48 -7.42 -16.74
CA CYS A 48 1.10 -7.00 -16.95
C CYS A 48 0.77 -5.61 -16.39
N LYS A 49 1.74 -4.92 -15.77
CA LYS A 49 1.55 -3.61 -15.10
C LYS A 49 0.43 -3.63 -14.04
N LEU A 50 0.29 -4.76 -13.34
CA LEU A 50 -0.66 -4.96 -12.25
C LEU A 50 0.06 -4.79 -10.90
N ARG A 51 -0.68 -4.30 -9.90
CA ARG A 51 -0.18 -4.17 -8.52
C ARG A 51 -1.29 -4.37 -7.52
N PHE A 52 -0.94 -4.90 -6.36
CA PHE A 52 -1.77 -4.87 -5.17
C PHE A 52 -1.42 -3.64 -4.34
N GLY A 53 -2.41 -3.09 -3.64
CA GLY A 53 -2.26 -1.94 -2.77
C GLY A 53 -3.38 -1.89 -1.74
N GLU A 54 -3.17 -1.18 -0.64
CA GLU A 54 -4.20 -1.04 0.40
C GLU A 54 -5.26 -0.07 -0.10
N ASP A 55 -6.53 -0.41 0.11
CA ASP A 55 -7.60 0.56 -0.09
C ASP A 55 -7.67 1.48 1.13
N LEU A 56 -6.85 2.53 1.10
CA LEU A 56 -6.76 3.51 2.16
C LEU A 56 -7.90 4.52 2.09
N THR A 57 -8.33 5.02 3.26
CA THR A 57 -9.24 6.17 3.34
C THR A 57 -8.56 7.44 2.81
N ASN A 58 -9.35 8.50 2.62
CA ASN A 58 -8.81 9.78 2.16
C ASN A 58 -7.89 10.40 3.22
N GLU A 59 -8.23 10.23 4.50
CA GLU A 59 -7.45 10.71 5.64
C GLU A 59 -6.10 9.99 5.69
N GLU A 60 -6.08 8.66 5.53
CA GLU A 60 -4.85 7.89 5.50
C GLU A 60 -3.95 8.27 4.31
N LYS A 61 -4.55 8.49 3.12
CA LYS A 61 -3.82 8.98 1.94
C LYS A 61 -3.21 10.35 2.20
N ALA A 62 -3.93 11.25 2.84
CA ALA A 62 -3.43 12.58 3.21
C ALA A 62 -2.27 12.48 4.21
N SER A 63 -2.38 11.64 5.25
CA SER A 63 -1.28 11.37 6.18
C SER A 63 -0.04 10.83 5.47
N ARG A 64 -0.22 9.87 4.54
CA ARG A 64 0.90 9.36 3.74
C ARG A 64 1.55 10.44 2.88
N ALA A 65 0.76 11.32 2.26
CA ALA A 65 1.28 12.41 1.44
C ALA A 65 2.16 13.37 2.26
N LEU A 66 1.79 13.66 3.50
CA LEU A 66 2.59 14.50 4.42
C LEU A 66 3.91 13.81 4.83
N LEU A 67 3.88 12.50 5.04
CA LEU A 67 5.03 11.71 5.48
C LEU A 67 5.96 11.30 4.32
N TRP A 68 5.46 11.33 3.08
CA TRP A 68 6.18 10.87 1.89
C TRP A 68 7.54 11.55 1.68
N PRO A 69 7.71 12.88 1.83
CA PRO A 69 9.01 13.51 1.67
C PRO A 69 10.09 12.94 2.60
N TYR A 70 9.73 12.58 3.82
CA TYR A 70 10.66 12.00 4.80
C TYR A 70 11.05 10.56 4.43
N VAL A 71 10.05 9.77 4.01
CA VAL A 71 10.28 8.40 3.52
C VAL A 71 11.16 8.41 2.27
N GLN A 72 10.90 9.33 1.35
CA GLN A 72 11.70 9.50 0.14
C GLN A 72 13.13 9.93 0.45
N LYS A 73 13.33 10.89 1.37
CA LYS A 73 14.67 11.27 1.84
C LYS A 73 15.41 10.08 2.45
N ALA A 74 14.75 9.29 3.29
CA ALA A 74 15.34 8.10 3.90
C ALA A 74 15.74 7.03 2.86
N HIS A 75 14.91 6.80 1.84
CA HIS A 75 15.27 5.92 0.73
C HIS A 75 16.51 6.40 -0.03
N ASN A 76 16.60 7.71 -0.31
CA ASN A 76 17.77 8.30 -0.97
C ASN A 76 19.05 8.17 -0.13
N GLU A 77 18.93 8.17 1.20
CA GLU A 77 20.01 7.92 2.16
C GLU A 77 20.32 6.42 2.36
N GLY A 78 19.61 5.52 1.67
CA GLY A 78 19.79 4.07 1.80
C GLY A 78 19.20 3.45 3.08
N LYS A 79 18.37 4.19 3.81
CA LYS A 79 17.70 3.71 5.03
C LYS A 79 16.47 2.85 4.70
N LYS A 80 16.11 1.98 5.64
CA LYS A 80 14.90 1.15 5.50
C LYS A 80 13.67 1.98 5.90
N ALA A 81 12.96 2.51 4.92
CA ALA A 81 11.72 3.25 5.14
C ALA A 81 10.50 2.52 4.54
N TYR A 82 9.37 2.52 5.24
CA TYR A 82 8.13 1.88 4.78
C TYR A 82 6.89 2.47 5.48
N PHE A 83 5.71 2.21 4.92
CA PHE A 83 4.42 2.54 5.53
C PHE A 83 3.74 1.30 6.11
N ILE A 84 2.97 1.48 7.18
CA ILE A 84 1.96 0.52 7.66
C ILE A 84 0.68 1.34 7.92
N GLY A 85 -0.39 1.10 7.14
CA GLY A 85 -1.58 1.96 7.18
C GLY A 85 -1.22 3.43 6.94
N SER A 86 -1.75 4.37 7.73
CA SER A 86 -1.40 5.80 7.65
C SER A 86 -0.01 6.17 8.18
N LYS A 87 0.69 5.25 8.85
CA LYS A 87 1.95 5.52 9.58
C LYS A 87 3.16 5.21 8.72
N ALA A 88 4.23 5.98 8.90
CA ALA A 88 5.53 5.74 8.28
C ALA A 88 6.58 5.36 9.33
N TYR A 89 7.54 4.55 8.91
CA TYR A 89 8.63 4.06 9.73
C TYR A 89 9.96 4.23 8.99
N ILE A 90 11.01 4.60 9.72
CA ILE A 90 12.40 4.64 9.24
C ILE A 90 13.23 3.84 10.24
N ASP A 91 13.96 2.83 9.75
CA ASP A 91 14.77 1.91 10.55
C ASP A 91 14.01 1.32 11.76
N GLY A 92 12.73 1.02 11.53
CA GLY A 92 11.81 0.43 12.51
C GLY A 92 11.18 1.42 13.49
N ARG A 93 11.47 2.72 13.41
CA ARG A 93 10.90 3.75 14.28
C ARG A 93 9.82 4.55 13.56
N GLU A 94 8.66 4.68 14.20
CA GLU A 94 7.54 5.50 13.68
C GLU A 94 7.96 6.97 13.59
N ILE A 95 7.69 7.62 12.46
CA ILE A 95 7.86 9.06 12.31
C ILE A 95 6.54 9.77 12.65
N VAL A 96 6.62 10.75 13.54
CA VAL A 96 5.47 11.57 13.96
C VAL A 96 5.76 13.02 13.55
N PRO A 97 4.85 13.69 12.79
CA PRO A 97 5.08 15.04 12.28
C PRO A 97 5.45 16.07 13.36
N GLU A 98 4.89 15.96 14.57
CA GLU A 98 5.10 16.91 15.68
C GLU A 98 6.46 16.77 16.38
N LYS A 99 7.25 15.72 16.13
CA LYS A 99 8.52 15.46 16.84
C LYS A 99 9.77 15.69 15.98
N MET A 100 9.63 16.37 14.85
CA MET A 100 10.76 16.65 13.95
C MET A 100 10.93 18.15 13.72
N ASP A 101 11.28 18.87 14.79
CA ASP A 101 11.95 20.16 14.69
C ASP A 101 13.38 20.06 15.23
N THR A 102 14.29 20.72 14.52
CA THR A 102 15.70 21.02 14.86
C THR A 102 16.69 19.85 14.97
N THR A 103 17.47 19.63 13.90
CA THR A 103 18.94 19.85 13.90
C THR A 103 19.43 19.94 12.45
#